data_AF-C5LCT3-F1
#
_entry.id   AF-C5LCT3-F1
#
_cell.length_a   1.000
_cell.length_b   1.000
_cell.length_c   1.000
_cell.angle_alpha   90.00
_cell.angle_beta   90.00
_cell.angle_gamma   90.00
#
_symmetry.space_group_name_H-M   'P 1'
#
loop_
_entity.id
_entity.type
_entity.pdbx_description
1 polymer ?
#
loop_
_entity_poly.entity_id
_entity_poly.type
_entity_poly.pdbx_seq_one_letter_code
_entity_poly.pdbx_strand_id
1 'polypeptide(L)'
;MPTYPVQFAQNYASTQAFIRDIGAGHEAYLMTVSWLTTFESKWKTNVYFSLRQREIAQQVRKELFTREDNPLVLLRSQIWEESGALAQLMPQLIPRCLHLTCDLLAAWQGHIAARTTSASTSPGLSLSFCKDLSDVSTQLDPQAAEGLGAFMITLAGKEMTEIVTQLLHLCMDRLKRQAAEVEACLIKSLLDAVVPKLEGVKQIPVLYRMTAKAAPTSHSAYVDNASGVLIDFKHEYNKDHPDEVNRILIAVGDKCAEEFAKRCKTVLEKEESLSRFTHQTKGAAASDLSDIDKLRAQLWLDTAYFIAALPESDSSSIRTLRETTKSGKLVTDKYIENSD
;
A
#
# COMPACT_ATOMS: atom_id res chain seq x y z
N MET A 1 -12.87 -41.79 18.54
CA MET A 1 -13.58 -40.91 19.50
C MET A 1 -13.07 -41.18 20.90
N PRO A 2 -12.94 -40.19 21.80
CA PRO A 2 -12.46 -40.44 23.15
C PRO A 2 -13.47 -41.29 23.92
N THR A 3 -12.96 -42.26 24.68
CA THR A 3 -13.76 -43.24 25.44
C THR A 3 -14.60 -42.57 26.55
N TYR A 4 -14.26 -41.34 26.95
CA TYR A 4 -14.97 -40.54 27.97
C TYR A 4 -15.07 -39.05 27.57
N PRO A 5 -16.07 -38.65 26.77
CA PRO A 5 -16.16 -37.30 26.19
C PRO A 5 -16.31 -36.17 27.22
N VAL A 6 -17.09 -36.40 28.27
CA VAL A 6 -17.39 -35.39 29.30
C VAL A 6 -16.16 -35.08 30.16
N GLN A 7 -15.46 -36.14 30.58
CA GLN A 7 -14.25 -36.02 31.39
C GLN A 7 -13.10 -35.41 30.58
N PHE A 8 -13.03 -35.70 29.29
CA PHE A 8 -12.11 -35.07 28.35
C PHE A 8 -12.35 -33.55 28.26
N ALA A 9 -13.59 -33.11 28.10
CA ALA A 9 -13.95 -31.69 28.04
C ALA A 9 -13.65 -30.95 29.36
N GLN A 10 -13.94 -31.56 30.51
CA GLN A 10 -13.61 -31.00 31.82
C GLN A 10 -12.11 -30.86 32.04
N ASN A 11 -11.34 -31.89 31.70
CA ASN A 11 -9.88 -31.85 31.76
C ASN A 11 -9.33 -30.76 30.83
N TYR A 12 -9.99 -30.48 29.70
CA TYR A 12 -9.51 -29.50 28.73
C TYR A 12 -9.74 -28.07 29.23
N ALA A 13 -10.96 -27.79 29.69
CA ALA A 13 -11.34 -26.50 30.27
C ALA A 13 -10.50 -26.17 31.51
N SER A 14 -10.24 -27.16 32.38
CA SER A 14 -9.43 -26.98 33.58
C SER A 14 -7.97 -26.67 33.26
N THR A 15 -7.37 -27.34 32.26
CA THR A 15 -6.01 -27.02 31.79
C THR A 15 -5.94 -25.62 31.14
N GLN A 16 -6.97 -25.23 30.38
CA GLN A 16 -7.05 -23.91 29.74
C GLN A 16 -7.18 -22.76 30.73
N ALA A 17 -7.97 -22.92 31.79
CA ALA A 17 -8.08 -21.92 32.87
C ALA A 17 -6.71 -21.71 33.53
N PHE A 18 -6.01 -22.80 33.84
CA PHE A 18 -4.70 -22.74 34.48
C PHE A 18 -3.62 -22.06 33.62
N ILE A 19 -3.56 -22.35 32.31
CA ILE A 19 -2.59 -21.69 31.40
C ILE A 19 -2.82 -20.18 31.36
N ARG A 20 -4.07 -19.75 31.40
CA ARG A 20 -4.45 -18.33 31.43
C ARG A 20 -4.00 -17.65 32.72
N ASP A 21 -4.11 -18.35 33.85
CA ASP A 21 -3.68 -17.85 35.15
C ASP A 21 -2.14 -17.74 35.24
N ILE A 22 -1.39 -18.66 34.59
CA ILE A 22 0.09 -18.55 34.47
C ILE A 22 0.51 -17.33 33.64
N GLY A 23 -0.24 -16.99 32.58
CA GLY A 23 0.08 -15.85 31.72
C GLY A 23 0.02 -14.49 32.42
N ALA A 24 -0.55 -14.41 33.62
CA ALA A 24 -0.84 -13.16 34.33
C ALA A 24 0.18 -12.74 35.41
N GLY A 25 1.18 -13.54 35.78
CA GLY A 25 2.11 -13.14 36.86
C GLY A 25 3.15 -14.18 37.33
N HIS A 26 4.27 -13.65 37.82
CA HIS A 26 5.62 -14.23 37.92
C HIS A 26 5.92 -15.16 39.13
N GLU A 27 5.01 -16.06 39.54
CA GLU A 27 5.29 -17.10 40.58
C GLU A 27 5.41 -18.53 40.00
N ALA A 28 5.72 -18.65 38.72
CA ALA A 28 5.51 -19.88 37.95
C ALA A 28 6.48 -21.04 38.29
N TYR A 29 7.73 -20.77 38.68
CA TYR A 29 8.80 -21.80 38.66
C TYR A 29 8.68 -22.92 39.71
N LEU A 30 7.99 -22.70 40.83
CA LEU A 30 7.74 -23.76 41.84
C LEU A 30 6.40 -24.47 41.61
N MET A 31 5.45 -23.81 40.97
CA MET A 31 4.17 -24.38 40.53
C MET A 31 4.33 -25.29 39.30
N THR A 32 5.36 -25.07 38.47
CA THR A 32 5.61 -25.83 37.24
C THR A 32 5.75 -27.33 37.44
N VAL A 33 6.48 -27.81 38.46
CA VAL A 33 6.74 -29.26 38.64
C VAL A 33 5.48 -30.00 39.11
N SER A 34 4.74 -29.43 40.06
CA SER A 34 3.45 -29.96 40.52
C SER A 34 2.38 -29.88 39.43
N TRP A 35 2.45 -28.85 38.59
CA TRP A 35 1.55 -28.73 37.46
C TRP A 35 1.89 -29.70 36.35
N LEU A 36 3.16 -29.86 35.99
CA LEU A 36 3.60 -30.75 34.90
C LEU A 36 3.15 -32.18 35.19
N THR A 37 3.32 -32.64 36.43
CA THR A 37 2.83 -33.94 36.89
C THR A 37 1.30 -34.03 36.84
N THR A 38 0.59 -32.99 37.25
CA THR A 38 -0.89 -32.93 37.13
C THR A 38 -1.34 -32.92 35.66
N PHE A 39 -0.62 -32.24 34.78
CA PHE A 39 -0.88 -32.14 33.35
C PHE A 39 -0.64 -33.49 32.68
N GLU A 40 0.50 -34.13 32.92
CA GLU A 40 0.84 -35.45 32.39
C GLU A 40 -0.13 -36.54 32.88
N SER A 41 -0.70 -36.39 34.08
CA SER A 41 -1.75 -37.29 34.58
C SER A 41 -3.07 -37.17 33.81
N LYS A 42 -3.36 -35.99 33.26
CA LYS A 42 -4.62 -35.67 32.55
C LYS A 42 -4.49 -35.78 31.04
N TRP A 43 -3.29 -35.54 30.50
CA TRP A 43 -3.04 -35.36 29.08
C TRP A 43 -1.74 -36.03 28.66
N LYS A 44 -1.78 -36.74 27.53
CA LYS A 44 -0.57 -36.91 26.73
C LYS A 44 -0.26 -35.57 26.08
N THR A 45 0.91 -35.00 26.34
CA THR A 45 1.37 -33.71 25.79
C THR A 45 1.05 -33.58 24.30
N ASN A 46 1.42 -34.57 23.50
CA ASN A 46 1.16 -34.59 22.06
C ASN A 46 -0.33 -34.45 21.67
N VAL A 47 -1.25 -35.01 22.46
CA VAL A 47 -2.69 -34.99 22.17
C VAL A 47 -3.28 -33.63 22.49
N TYR A 48 -2.97 -33.08 23.67
CA TYR A 48 -3.44 -31.75 24.08
C TYR A 48 -3.01 -30.68 23.07
N PHE A 49 -1.72 -30.68 22.69
CA PHE A 49 -1.18 -29.68 21.79
C PHE A 49 -1.71 -29.81 20.37
N SER A 50 -1.89 -31.02 19.84
CA SER A 50 -2.52 -31.19 18.53
C SER A 50 -3.97 -30.69 18.51
N LEU A 51 -4.70 -30.82 19.63
CA LEU A 51 -6.05 -30.27 19.76
C LEU A 51 -6.02 -28.74 19.80
N ARG A 52 -5.14 -28.17 20.64
CA ARG A 52 -5.03 -26.73 20.81
C ARG A 52 -4.55 -26.02 19.54
N GLN A 53 -3.57 -26.59 18.84
CA GLN A 53 -3.13 -26.09 17.54
C GLN A 53 -4.28 -26.06 16.53
N ARG A 54 -5.11 -27.11 16.50
CA ARG A 54 -6.26 -27.17 15.60
C ARG A 54 -7.30 -26.11 15.95
N GLU A 55 -7.57 -25.91 17.24
CA GLU A 55 -8.52 -24.90 17.72
C GLU A 55 -8.04 -23.48 17.39
N ILE A 56 -6.78 -23.15 17.70
CA ILE A 56 -6.17 -21.87 17.36
C ILE A 56 -6.20 -21.67 15.84
N ALA A 57 -5.80 -22.68 15.05
CA ALA A 57 -5.84 -22.58 13.60
C ALA A 57 -7.27 -22.36 13.06
N GLN A 58 -8.28 -23.01 13.64
CA GLN A 58 -9.68 -22.84 13.26
C GLN A 58 -10.22 -21.48 13.67
N GLN A 59 -9.88 -20.99 14.86
CA GLN A 59 -10.30 -19.68 15.33
C GLN A 59 -9.67 -18.58 14.49
N VAL A 60 -8.35 -18.62 14.29
CA VAL A 60 -7.64 -17.64 13.46
C VAL A 60 -8.17 -17.67 12.03
N ARG A 61 -8.41 -18.84 11.44
CA ARG A 61 -9.07 -18.94 10.11
C ARG A 61 -10.47 -18.32 10.13
N LYS A 62 -11.31 -18.67 11.11
CA LYS A 62 -12.65 -18.11 11.22
C LYS A 62 -12.62 -16.59 11.32
N GLU A 63 -11.74 -16.02 12.14
CA GLU A 63 -11.60 -14.57 12.31
C GLU A 63 -11.01 -13.90 11.05
N LEU A 64 -9.99 -14.51 10.43
CA LEU A 64 -9.45 -14.13 9.11
C LEU A 64 -10.54 -14.01 8.03
N PHE A 65 -11.57 -14.85 8.08
CA PHE A 65 -12.64 -14.88 7.09
C PHE A 65 -13.90 -14.10 7.48
N THR A 66 -13.92 -13.45 8.66
CA THR A 66 -15.13 -12.76 9.18
C THR A 66 -14.90 -11.33 9.63
N ARG A 67 -13.67 -10.92 9.95
CA ARG A 67 -13.33 -9.55 10.36
C ARG A 67 -12.76 -8.74 9.20
N GLU A 68 -13.14 -7.46 9.17
CA GLU A 68 -12.47 -6.42 8.36
C GLU A 68 -11.16 -5.93 9.01
N ASP A 69 -10.96 -6.19 10.32
CA ASP A 69 -9.75 -5.80 11.06
C ASP A 69 -8.54 -6.70 10.77
N ASN A 70 -7.34 -6.10 10.90
CA ASN A 70 -6.04 -6.71 10.64
C ASN A 70 -5.88 -8.09 11.34
N PRO A 71 -5.93 -9.21 10.60
CA PRO A 71 -5.88 -10.56 11.17
C PRO A 71 -4.52 -10.90 11.81
N LEU A 72 -3.49 -10.09 11.57
CA LEU A 72 -2.18 -10.32 12.17
C LEU A 72 -2.06 -9.88 13.62
N VAL A 73 -2.88 -8.92 14.06
CA VAL A 73 -2.93 -8.52 15.47
C VAL A 73 -3.40 -9.70 16.34
N LEU A 74 -4.36 -10.49 15.84
CA LEU A 74 -4.82 -11.73 16.47
C LEU A 74 -3.76 -12.83 16.46
N LEU A 75 -3.07 -12.99 15.33
CA LEU A 75 -1.94 -13.91 15.23
C LEU A 75 -0.91 -13.60 16.30
N ARG A 76 -0.50 -12.33 16.45
CA ARG A 76 0.45 -11.87 17.47
C ARG A 76 -0.03 -12.17 18.90
N SER A 77 -1.23 -11.75 19.28
CA SER A 77 -1.68 -11.87 20.67
C SER A 77 -1.96 -13.33 21.07
N GLN A 78 -2.63 -14.11 20.22
CA GLN A 78 -3.05 -15.46 20.61
C GLN A 78 -1.95 -16.51 20.48
N ILE A 79 -1.09 -16.39 19.47
CA ILE A 79 -0.08 -17.43 19.25
C ILE A 79 1.17 -17.14 20.05
N TRP A 80 1.66 -15.91 20.09
CA TRP A 80 2.96 -15.65 20.74
C TRP A 80 2.86 -15.57 22.26
N GLU A 81 1.77 -15.05 22.84
CA GLU A 81 1.62 -15.04 24.30
C GLU A 81 1.39 -16.46 24.84
N GLU A 82 0.48 -17.25 24.24
CA GLU A 82 0.24 -18.63 24.67
C GLU A 82 1.40 -19.57 24.32
N SER A 83 2.00 -19.46 23.12
CA SER A 83 3.12 -20.32 22.73
C SER A 83 4.41 -19.96 23.44
N GLY A 84 4.63 -18.67 23.77
CA GLY A 84 5.77 -18.23 24.55
C GLY A 84 5.75 -18.79 25.98
N ALA A 85 4.62 -18.68 26.66
CA ALA A 85 4.43 -19.26 28.00
C ALA A 85 4.58 -20.79 27.99
N LEU A 86 4.01 -21.47 26.98
CA LEU A 86 4.08 -22.94 26.89
C LEU A 86 5.45 -23.45 26.44
N ALA A 87 6.18 -22.71 25.61
CA ALA A 87 7.55 -23.07 25.20
C ALA A 87 8.54 -22.96 26.36
N GLN A 88 8.40 -21.95 27.24
CA GLN A 88 9.20 -21.85 28.46
C GLN A 88 9.00 -23.06 29.40
N LEU A 89 7.80 -23.63 29.40
CA LEU A 89 7.44 -24.77 30.25
C LEU A 89 7.80 -26.13 29.64
N MET A 90 7.78 -26.23 28.29
CA MET A 90 7.95 -27.50 27.57
C MET A 90 8.64 -27.27 26.21
N PRO A 91 9.99 -27.28 26.15
CA PRO A 91 10.75 -27.02 24.92
C PRO A 91 10.41 -27.96 23.75
N GLN A 92 9.97 -29.19 24.02
CA GLN A 92 9.51 -30.13 22.98
C GLN A 92 8.35 -29.64 22.10
N LEU A 93 7.72 -28.51 22.45
CA LEU A 93 6.58 -27.94 21.73
C LEU A 93 6.96 -26.87 20.73
N ILE A 94 8.21 -26.40 20.76
CA ILE A 94 8.65 -25.32 19.87
C ILE A 94 8.44 -25.68 18.39
N PRO A 95 8.81 -26.89 17.90
CA PRO A 95 8.59 -27.25 16.50
C PRO A 95 7.11 -27.19 16.09
N ARG A 96 6.20 -27.47 17.02
CA ARG A 96 4.75 -27.43 16.80
C ARG A 96 4.23 -26.00 16.73
N CYS A 97 4.68 -25.12 17.63
CA CYS A 97 4.31 -23.70 17.59
C CYS A 97 4.77 -23.06 16.27
N LEU A 98 6.00 -23.37 15.85
CA LEU A 98 6.55 -22.94 14.58
C LEU A 98 5.76 -23.43 13.37
N HIS A 99 5.37 -24.70 13.37
CA HIS A 99 4.53 -25.27 12.31
C HIS A 99 3.19 -24.53 12.21
N LEU A 100 2.55 -24.23 13.34
CA LEU A 100 1.29 -23.47 13.39
C LEU A 100 1.47 -22.04 12.85
N THR A 101 2.54 -21.36 13.23
CA THR A 101 2.88 -20.04 12.68
C THR A 101 3.03 -20.10 11.16
N CYS A 102 3.76 -21.09 10.64
CA CYS A 102 3.95 -21.28 9.20
C CYS A 102 2.62 -21.58 8.49
N ASP A 103 1.79 -22.48 9.04
CA ASP A 103 0.49 -22.84 8.47
C ASP A 103 -0.48 -21.66 8.39
N LEU A 104 -0.43 -20.77 9.38
CA LEU A 104 -1.29 -19.59 9.42
C LEU A 104 -0.79 -18.50 8.49
N LEU A 105 0.52 -18.30 8.41
CA LEU A 105 1.12 -17.44 7.38
C LEU A 105 0.77 -17.94 5.98
N ALA A 106 0.83 -19.26 5.73
CA ALA A 106 0.46 -19.85 4.45
C ALA A 106 -1.04 -19.70 4.14
N ALA A 107 -1.92 -19.90 5.14
CA ALA A 107 -3.37 -19.71 4.98
C ALA A 107 -3.70 -18.23 4.69
N TRP A 108 -3.03 -17.31 5.38
CA TRP A 108 -3.18 -15.88 5.14
C TRP A 108 -2.66 -15.49 3.76
N GLN A 109 -1.50 -16.00 3.33
CA GLN A 109 -0.99 -15.81 1.96
C GLN A 109 -1.98 -16.33 0.91
N GLY A 110 -2.63 -17.48 1.14
CA GLY A 110 -3.65 -18.01 0.26
C GLY A 110 -4.89 -17.12 0.18
N HIS A 111 -5.32 -16.58 1.32
CA HIS A 111 -6.42 -15.61 1.38
C HIS A 111 -6.08 -14.30 0.67
N ILE A 112 -4.89 -13.78 0.90
CA ILE A 112 -4.33 -12.64 0.19
C ILE A 112 -4.34 -12.89 -1.31
N ALA A 113 -3.78 -13.99 -1.78
CA ALA A 113 -3.70 -14.29 -3.21
C ALA A 113 -5.10 -14.35 -3.85
N ALA A 114 -6.08 -14.93 -3.16
CA ALA A 114 -7.47 -14.96 -3.60
C ALA A 114 -8.11 -13.56 -3.62
N ARG A 115 -7.76 -12.70 -2.66
CA ARG A 115 -8.20 -11.31 -2.64
C ARG A 115 -7.53 -10.49 -3.73
N THR A 116 -6.25 -10.65 -4.02
CA THR A 116 -5.54 -9.95 -5.10
C THR A 116 -6.21 -10.17 -6.46
N THR A 117 -6.64 -11.40 -6.77
CA THR A 117 -7.42 -11.67 -7.98
C THR A 117 -8.75 -10.90 -8.01
N SER A 118 -9.43 -10.80 -6.86
CA SER A 118 -10.69 -10.04 -6.75
C SER A 118 -10.51 -8.51 -6.63
N ALA A 119 -9.41 -8.04 -6.03
CA ALA A 119 -9.11 -6.64 -5.75
C ALA A 119 -8.86 -5.84 -7.03
N SER A 120 -8.50 -6.52 -8.13
CA SER A 120 -8.50 -5.96 -9.48
C SER A 120 -9.81 -5.28 -9.89
N THR A 121 -10.92 -5.54 -9.17
CA THR A 121 -12.24 -4.96 -9.46
C THR A 121 -12.68 -3.82 -8.52
N SER A 122 -12.00 -3.57 -7.39
CA SER A 122 -12.39 -2.52 -6.42
C SER A 122 -11.20 -1.79 -5.82
N PRO A 123 -11.10 -0.46 -6.01
CA PRO A 123 -10.03 0.36 -5.43
C PRO A 123 -10.03 0.37 -3.89
N GLY A 124 -11.19 0.44 -3.24
CA GLY A 124 -11.30 0.41 -1.77
C GLY A 124 -10.75 -0.88 -1.16
N LEU A 125 -11.05 -2.04 -1.75
CA LEU A 125 -10.49 -3.32 -1.31
C LEU A 125 -8.97 -3.37 -1.51
N SER A 126 -8.46 -2.79 -2.60
CA SER A 126 -7.03 -2.70 -2.88
C SER A 126 -6.30 -1.83 -1.85
N LEU A 127 -6.90 -0.70 -1.44
CA LEU A 127 -6.35 0.20 -0.43
C LEU A 127 -6.31 -0.43 0.97
N SER A 128 -7.42 -1.03 1.41
CA SER A 128 -7.46 -1.78 2.66
C SER A 128 -6.39 -2.87 2.69
N PHE A 129 -6.23 -3.57 1.57
CA PHE A 129 -5.24 -4.62 1.43
C PHE A 129 -3.80 -4.08 1.49
N CYS A 130 -3.50 -2.96 0.83
CA CYS A 130 -2.18 -2.31 0.93
C CYS A 130 -1.86 -1.87 2.36
N LYS A 131 -2.85 -1.32 3.07
CA LYS A 131 -2.73 -0.92 4.47
C LYS A 131 -2.43 -2.11 5.37
N ASP A 132 -3.23 -3.18 5.25
CA ASP A 132 -3.02 -4.42 6.01
C ASP A 132 -1.59 -4.91 5.81
N LEU A 133 -1.12 -5.05 4.57
CA LEU A 133 0.24 -5.52 4.29
C LEU A 133 1.34 -4.60 4.83
N SER A 134 1.12 -3.28 4.81
CA SER A 134 2.04 -2.30 5.40
C SER A 134 2.11 -2.45 6.92
N ASP A 135 0.96 -2.58 7.59
CA ASP A 135 0.86 -2.81 9.04
C ASP A 135 1.53 -4.13 9.44
N VAL A 136 1.35 -5.17 8.63
CA VAL A 136 2.03 -6.45 8.82
C VAL A 136 3.54 -6.30 8.69
N SER A 137 4.01 -5.60 7.66
CA SER A 137 5.43 -5.42 7.42
C SER A 137 6.12 -4.62 8.52
N THR A 138 5.42 -3.69 9.15
CA THR A 138 5.95 -2.90 10.27
C THR A 138 5.89 -3.67 11.59
N GLN A 139 4.87 -4.50 11.81
CA GLN A 139 4.77 -5.30 13.04
C GLN A 139 5.71 -6.51 13.06
N LEU A 140 6.04 -7.07 11.89
CA LEU A 140 7.01 -8.17 11.74
C LEU A 140 8.44 -7.68 11.46
N ASP A 141 8.73 -6.42 11.78
CA ASP A 141 10.05 -5.81 11.58
C ASP A 141 11.18 -6.62 12.25
N PRO A 142 12.38 -6.71 11.64
CA PRO A 142 13.55 -7.40 12.18
C PRO A 142 13.84 -7.21 13.68
N GLN A 143 13.48 -6.09 14.30
CA GLN A 143 13.63 -5.93 15.76
C GLN A 143 12.72 -6.86 16.58
N ALA A 144 11.48 -7.11 16.11
CA ALA A 144 10.60 -8.11 16.69
C ALA A 144 11.12 -9.53 16.42
N ALA A 145 11.74 -9.75 15.26
CA ALA A 145 12.39 -11.01 14.90
C ALA A 145 13.66 -11.28 15.74
N GLU A 146 14.39 -10.25 16.18
CA GLU A 146 15.54 -10.39 17.08
C GLU A 146 15.11 -10.83 18.49
N GLY A 147 14.03 -10.26 19.03
CA GLY A 147 13.47 -10.69 20.31
C GLY A 147 12.99 -12.15 20.27
N LEU A 148 12.36 -12.54 19.16
CA LEU A 148 12.03 -13.93 18.85
C LEU A 148 13.27 -14.81 18.69
N GLY A 149 14.31 -14.31 18.01
CA GLY A 149 15.56 -15.01 17.78
C GLY A 149 16.29 -15.31 19.08
N ALA A 150 16.38 -14.35 20.01
CA ALA A 150 16.97 -14.55 21.32
C ALA A 150 16.20 -15.61 22.13
N PHE A 151 14.87 -15.50 22.16
CA PHE A 151 13.99 -16.46 22.84
C PHE A 151 14.12 -17.87 22.24
N MET A 152 14.14 -17.97 20.92
CA MET A 152 14.24 -19.23 20.19
C MET A 152 15.63 -19.87 20.29
N ILE A 153 16.71 -19.09 20.31
CA ILE A 153 18.07 -19.61 20.52
C ILE A 153 18.16 -20.30 21.88
N THR A 154 17.55 -19.71 22.92
CA THR A 154 17.51 -20.30 24.27
C THR A 154 16.71 -21.60 24.31
N LEU A 155 15.71 -21.76 23.45
CA LEU A 155 14.69 -22.79 23.55
C LEU A 155 14.87 -23.96 22.56
N ALA A 156 15.26 -23.68 21.32
CA ALA A 156 15.33 -24.63 20.20
C ALA A 156 16.74 -24.82 19.62
N GLY A 157 17.71 -24.05 20.12
CA GLY A 157 19.06 -24.02 19.58
C GLY A 157 19.20 -23.15 18.33
N LYS A 158 20.46 -22.90 17.95
CA LYS A 158 20.81 -21.92 16.92
C LYS A 158 20.33 -22.31 15.52
N GLU A 159 20.47 -23.59 15.13
CA GLU A 159 20.10 -24.07 13.79
C GLU A 159 18.60 -23.96 13.50
N MET A 160 17.74 -24.37 14.45
CA MET A 160 16.28 -24.27 14.28
C MET A 160 15.84 -22.80 14.24
N THR A 161 16.51 -21.93 15.00
CA THR A 161 16.23 -20.49 14.99
C THR A 161 16.58 -19.88 13.63
N GLU A 162 17.73 -20.24 13.05
CA GLU A 162 18.12 -19.78 11.71
C GLU A 162 17.09 -20.19 10.65
N ILE A 163 16.61 -21.44 10.67
CA ILE A 163 15.61 -21.93 9.72
C ILE A 163 14.31 -21.13 9.82
N VAL A 164 13.80 -20.90 11.04
CA VAL A 164 12.55 -20.15 11.24
C VAL A 164 12.70 -18.70 10.83
N THR A 165 13.81 -18.07 11.20
CA THR A 165 14.11 -16.71 10.78
C THR A 165 14.13 -16.62 9.26
N GLN A 166 14.76 -17.56 8.55
CA GLN A 166 14.74 -17.61 7.08
C GLN A 166 13.33 -17.79 6.50
N LEU A 167 12.51 -18.66 7.09
CA LEU A 167 11.12 -18.86 6.65
C LEU A 167 10.25 -17.61 6.85
N LEU A 168 10.44 -16.90 7.97
CA LEU A 168 9.77 -15.63 8.24
C LEU A 168 10.19 -14.58 7.21
N HIS A 169 11.48 -14.43 6.94
CA HIS A 169 11.97 -13.51 5.91
C HIS A 169 11.37 -13.83 4.54
N LEU A 170 11.35 -15.10 4.13
CA LEU A 170 10.75 -15.53 2.85
C LEU A 170 9.25 -15.18 2.77
N CYS A 171 8.52 -15.37 3.88
CA CYS A 171 7.11 -14.97 3.95
C CYS A 171 6.97 -13.46 3.80
N MET A 172 7.80 -12.67 4.50
CA MET A 172 7.77 -11.21 4.44
C MET A 172 8.08 -10.68 3.03
N ASP A 173 9.10 -11.22 2.37
CA ASP A 173 9.45 -10.82 1.01
C ASP A 173 8.32 -11.12 0.02
N ARG A 174 7.63 -12.25 0.20
CA ARG A 174 6.47 -12.60 -0.63
C ARG A 174 5.30 -11.64 -0.41
N LEU A 175 5.02 -11.28 0.85
CA LEU A 175 3.95 -10.35 1.19
C LEU A 175 4.23 -8.94 0.65
N LYS A 176 5.47 -8.46 0.80
CA LYS A 176 5.91 -7.18 0.22
C LYS A 176 5.73 -7.17 -1.30
N ARG A 177 6.08 -8.28 -1.96
CA ARG A 177 5.88 -8.42 -3.42
C ARG A 177 4.40 -8.36 -3.80
N GLN A 178 3.54 -9.06 -3.08
CA GLN A 178 2.09 -9.04 -3.34
C GLN A 178 1.46 -7.66 -3.09
N ALA A 179 1.92 -6.93 -2.06
CA ALA A 179 1.52 -5.54 -1.82
C ALA A 179 1.87 -4.67 -3.03
N ALA A 180 3.12 -4.76 -3.49
CA ALA A 180 3.60 -3.99 -4.64
C ALA A 180 2.85 -4.34 -5.94
N GLU A 181 2.46 -5.61 -6.13
CA GLU A 181 1.66 -6.02 -7.28
C GLU A 181 0.25 -5.41 -7.27
N VAL A 182 -0.43 -5.39 -6.11
CA VAL A 182 -1.76 -4.77 -5.97
C VAL A 182 -1.67 -3.26 -6.15
N GLU A 183 -0.69 -2.62 -5.53
CA GLU A 183 -0.45 -1.18 -5.70
C GLU A 183 -0.17 -0.84 -7.16
N ALA A 184 0.66 -1.63 -7.84
CA ALA A 184 0.95 -1.45 -9.26
C ALA A 184 -0.30 -1.59 -10.15
N CYS A 185 -1.19 -2.53 -9.83
CA CYS A 185 -2.49 -2.66 -10.52
C CYS A 185 -3.37 -1.43 -10.33
N LEU A 186 -3.47 -0.90 -9.11
CA LEU A 186 -4.27 0.29 -8.81
C LEU A 186 -3.69 1.55 -9.50
N ILE A 187 -2.37 1.73 -9.43
CA ILE A 187 -1.66 2.79 -10.15
C ILE A 187 -1.96 2.68 -11.66
N LYS A 188 -1.87 1.48 -12.24
CA LYS A 188 -2.15 1.26 -13.65
C LYS A 188 -3.60 1.63 -14.00
N SER A 189 -4.57 1.20 -13.20
CA SER A 189 -5.98 1.52 -13.44
C SER A 189 -6.25 3.02 -13.45
N LEU A 190 -5.63 3.77 -12.53
CA LEU A 190 -5.74 5.24 -12.50
C LEU A 190 -5.05 5.89 -13.70
N LEU A 191 -3.88 5.40 -14.11
CA LEU A 191 -3.18 5.90 -15.30
C LEU A 191 -4.00 5.66 -16.58
N ASP A 192 -4.59 4.48 -16.73
CA ASP A 192 -5.42 4.13 -17.87
C ASP A 192 -6.67 5.02 -17.95
N ALA A 193 -7.14 5.58 -16.82
CA ALA A 193 -8.24 6.54 -16.78
C ALA A 193 -7.81 8.00 -17.05
N VAL A 194 -6.62 8.40 -16.58
CA VAL A 194 -6.14 9.80 -16.63
C VAL A 194 -5.37 10.11 -17.91
N VAL A 195 -4.41 9.27 -18.30
CA VAL A 195 -3.49 9.54 -19.40
C VAL A 195 -4.20 9.79 -20.73
N PRO A 196 -5.26 9.05 -21.11
CA PRO A 196 -5.99 9.33 -22.35
C PRO A 196 -6.65 10.71 -22.37
N LYS A 197 -7.04 11.25 -21.21
CA LYS A 197 -7.66 12.59 -21.12
C LYS A 197 -6.64 13.71 -21.37
N LEU A 198 -5.37 13.46 -21.06
CA LEU A 198 -4.26 14.38 -21.34
C LEU A 198 -3.98 14.53 -22.85
N GLU A 199 -4.54 13.68 -23.71
CA GLU A 199 -4.49 13.84 -25.17
C GLU A 199 -5.14 15.15 -25.65
N GLY A 200 -6.01 15.76 -24.83
CA GLY A 200 -6.63 17.05 -25.10
C GLY A 200 -5.63 18.18 -25.38
N VAL A 201 -4.39 18.06 -24.89
CA VAL A 201 -3.29 19.02 -25.17
C VAL A 201 -3.03 19.21 -26.67
N LYS A 202 -3.32 18.19 -27.50
CA LYS A 202 -3.17 18.26 -28.97
C LYS A 202 -4.12 19.25 -29.64
N GLN A 203 -5.20 19.65 -28.95
CA GLN A 203 -6.18 20.59 -29.47
C GLN A 203 -5.79 22.06 -29.24
N ILE A 204 -4.83 22.32 -28.35
CA ILE A 204 -4.41 23.68 -28.00
C ILE A 204 -3.92 24.49 -29.22
N PRO A 205 -3.10 23.95 -30.13
CA PRO A 205 -2.70 24.68 -31.34
C PRO A 205 -3.88 25.13 -32.19
N VAL A 206 -4.90 24.27 -32.35
CA VAL A 206 -6.09 24.56 -33.16
C VAL A 206 -6.90 25.71 -32.55
N LEU A 207 -6.92 25.80 -31.21
CA LEU A 207 -7.65 26.85 -30.49
C LEU A 207 -7.06 28.25 -30.66
N TYR A 208 -5.78 28.37 -30.98
CA TYR A 208 -5.08 29.65 -31.06
C TYR A 208 -4.63 30.00 -32.49
N ARG A 209 -4.25 29.01 -33.32
CA ARG A 209 -3.78 29.24 -34.69
C ARG A 209 -4.81 30.01 -35.50
N MET A 210 -4.43 31.20 -35.97
CA MET A 210 -5.28 32.03 -36.85
C MET A 210 -6.68 32.30 -36.27
N THR A 211 -6.82 32.19 -34.95
CA THR A 211 -8.06 32.53 -34.25
C THR A 211 -7.91 33.92 -33.65
N ALA A 212 -8.94 34.75 -33.74
CA ALA A 212 -8.97 36.01 -33.00
C ALA A 212 -9.24 35.78 -31.49
N LYS A 213 -8.94 34.58 -30.97
CA LYS A 213 -9.20 34.22 -29.58
C LYS A 213 -8.31 35.04 -28.65
N ALA A 214 -8.91 35.54 -27.57
CA ALA A 214 -8.20 36.27 -26.52
C ALA A 214 -7.14 35.38 -25.85
N ALA A 215 -6.22 36.02 -25.14
CA ALA A 215 -5.23 35.30 -24.32
C ALA A 215 -5.94 34.42 -23.27
N PRO A 216 -5.40 33.23 -22.95
CA PRO A 216 -5.98 32.36 -21.96
C PRO A 216 -5.84 32.93 -20.54
N THR A 217 -6.90 32.79 -19.74
CA THR A 217 -6.96 33.20 -18.33
C THR A 217 -7.26 32.04 -17.39
N SER A 218 -7.61 30.87 -17.92
CA SER A 218 -7.96 29.68 -17.16
C SER A 218 -7.44 28.43 -17.89
N HIS A 219 -7.32 27.32 -17.16
CA HIS A 219 -6.92 26.03 -17.69
C HIS A 219 -7.99 25.43 -18.62
N SER A 220 -7.58 24.48 -19.44
CA SER A 220 -8.41 23.80 -20.41
C SER A 220 -9.31 22.76 -19.74
N ALA A 221 -10.53 22.58 -20.26
CA ALA A 221 -11.50 21.60 -19.74
C ALA A 221 -11.00 20.14 -19.74
N TYR A 222 -10.04 19.77 -20.61
CA TYR A 222 -9.48 18.41 -20.57
C TYR A 222 -8.66 18.17 -19.29
N VAL A 223 -8.06 19.22 -18.73
CA VAL A 223 -7.30 19.14 -17.48
C VAL A 223 -8.24 18.94 -16.30
N ASP A 224 -9.39 19.64 -16.27
CA ASP A 224 -10.44 19.35 -15.28
C ASP A 224 -10.88 17.90 -15.32
N ASN A 225 -11.11 17.36 -16.52
CA ASN A 225 -11.52 15.97 -16.68
C ASN A 225 -10.44 14.99 -16.21
N ALA A 226 -9.16 15.32 -16.40
CA ALA A 226 -8.03 14.49 -15.98
C ALA A 226 -7.81 14.57 -14.46
N SER A 227 -7.73 15.78 -13.91
CA SER A 227 -7.58 16.03 -12.47
C SER A 227 -8.77 15.53 -11.68
N GLY A 228 -9.99 15.60 -12.24
CA GLY A 228 -11.22 15.13 -11.61
C GLY A 228 -11.14 13.67 -11.18
N VAL A 229 -10.57 12.78 -12.00
CA VAL A 229 -10.36 11.37 -11.63
C VAL A 229 -9.52 11.22 -10.37
N LEU A 230 -8.47 12.03 -10.24
CA LEU A 230 -7.56 11.99 -9.09
C LEU A 230 -8.19 12.61 -7.84
N ILE A 231 -8.94 13.70 -8.02
CA ILE A 231 -9.69 14.38 -6.97
C ILE A 231 -10.81 13.49 -6.42
N ASP A 232 -11.56 12.84 -7.31
CA ASP A 232 -12.64 11.92 -6.95
C ASP A 232 -12.09 10.72 -6.17
N PHE A 233 -11.00 10.12 -6.67
CA PHE A 233 -10.31 9.03 -5.96
C PHE A 233 -9.84 9.47 -4.57
N LYS A 234 -9.25 10.67 -4.45
CA LYS A 234 -8.86 11.22 -3.15
C LYS A 234 -10.08 11.41 -2.25
N HIS A 235 -11.14 12.05 -2.74
CA HIS A 235 -12.32 12.33 -1.95
C HIS A 235 -13.01 11.05 -1.45
N GLU A 236 -13.08 10.03 -2.30
CA GLU A 236 -13.74 8.77 -1.99
C GLU A 236 -13.00 7.97 -0.90
N TYR A 237 -11.66 7.92 -0.94
CA TYR A 237 -10.90 6.97 -0.11
C TYR A 237 -9.99 7.60 0.96
N ASN A 238 -9.73 8.91 0.91
CA ASN A 238 -8.76 9.56 1.82
C ASN A 238 -9.19 9.56 3.28
N LYS A 239 -10.49 9.38 3.58
CA LYS A 239 -10.98 9.30 4.95
C LYS A 239 -10.49 8.03 5.66
N ASP A 240 -10.53 6.90 4.96
CA ASP A 240 -10.27 5.57 5.55
C ASP A 240 -8.81 5.13 5.32
N HIS A 241 -8.18 5.63 4.25
CA HIS A 241 -6.84 5.24 3.80
C HIS A 241 -5.97 6.44 3.38
N PRO A 242 -5.74 7.44 4.25
CA PRO A 242 -5.05 8.69 3.87
C PRO A 242 -3.62 8.48 3.37
N ASP A 243 -2.86 7.58 4.00
CA ASP A 243 -1.45 7.35 3.67
C ASP A 243 -1.29 6.55 2.37
N GLU A 244 -2.13 5.53 2.17
CA GLU A 244 -2.14 4.75 0.93
C GLU A 244 -2.61 5.60 -0.25
N VAL A 245 -3.66 6.41 -0.07
CA VAL A 245 -4.15 7.33 -1.12
C VAL A 245 -3.07 8.33 -1.51
N ASN A 246 -2.41 8.98 -0.55
CA ASN A 246 -1.34 9.91 -0.86
C ASN A 246 -0.18 9.24 -1.60
N ARG A 247 0.26 8.07 -1.15
CA ARG A 247 1.34 7.30 -1.79
C ARG A 247 1.02 6.95 -3.24
N ILE A 248 -0.19 6.44 -3.48
CA ILE A 248 -0.65 6.07 -4.82
C ILE A 248 -0.78 7.31 -5.70
N LEU A 249 -1.36 8.40 -5.20
CA LEU A 249 -1.51 9.64 -5.96
C LEU A 249 -0.17 10.29 -6.30
N ILE A 250 0.84 10.19 -5.43
CA ILE A 250 2.21 10.62 -5.74
C ILE A 250 2.77 9.78 -6.90
N ALA A 251 2.64 8.46 -6.85
CA ALA A 251 3.15 7.57 -7.88
C ALA A 251 2.42 7.72 -9.24
N VAL A 252 1.11 7.90 -9.21
CA VAL A 252 0.30 8.20 -10.40
C VAL A 252 0.66 9.60 -10.93
N GLY A 253 0.75 10.59 -10.05
CA GLY A 253 1.10 11.97 -10.38
C GLY A 253 2.45 12.09 -11.07
N ASP A 254 3.47 11.36 -10.60
CA ASP A 254 4.80 11.34 -11.22
C ASP A 254 4.75 10.83 -12.68
N LYS A 255 4.08 9.69 -12.90
CA LYS A 255 3.91 9.10 -14.24
C LYS A 255 3.03 9.96 -15.16
N CYS A 256 1.94 10.53 -14.64
CA CYS A 256 1.13 11.48 -15.39
C CYS A 256 1.91 12.74 -15.76
N ALA A 257 2.75 13.26 -14.85
CA ALA A 257 3.57 14.43 -15.11
C ALA A 257 4.61 14.15 -16.21
N GLU A 258 5.24 12.99 -16.19
CA GLU A 258 6.16 12.54 -17.25
C GLU A 258 5.45 12.50 -18.61
N GLU A 259 4.30 11.85 -18.66
CA GLU A 259 3.48 11.69 -19.85
C GLU A 259 2.91 13.02 -20.37
N PHE A 260 2.56 13.94 -19.47
CA PHE A 260 2.10 15.28 -19.83
C PHE A 260 3.26 16.11 -20.38
N ALA A 261 4.44 16.05 -19.76
CA ALA A 261 5.62 16.79 -20.20
C ALA A 261 6.04 16.39 -21.63
N LYS A 262 6.05 15.08 -21.92
CA LYS A 262 6.32 14.55 -23.28
C LYS A 262 5.36 15.14 -24.32
N ARG A 263 4.06 15.20 -23.99
CA ARG A 263 3.04 15.72 -24.91
C ARG A 263 3.16 17.24 -25.10
N CYS A 264 3.35 18.00 -24.02
CA CYS A 264 3.58 19.45 -24.07
C CYS A 264 4.80 19.76 -24.95
N LYS A 265 5.93 19.06 -24.71
CA LYS A 265 7.15 19.21 -25.50
C LYS A 265 6.90 18.94 -26.99
N THR A 266 6.19 17.85 -27.31
CA THR A 266 5.86 17.51 -28.70
C THR A 266 5.03 18.60 -29.39
N VAL A 267 4.05 19.19 -28.68
CA VAL A 267 3.24 20.29 -29.21
C VAL A 267 4.09 21.54 -29.42
N LEU A 268 4.91 21.91 -28.44
CA LEU A 268 5.80 23.07 -28.53
C LEU A 268 6.80 22.95 -29.68
N GLU A 269 7.50 21.82 -29.82
CA GLU A 269 8.49 21.60 -30.88
C GLU A 269 7.86 21.67 -32.27
N LYS A 270 6.65 21.12 -32.44
CA LYS A 270 5.90 21.20 -33.70
C LYS A 270 5.52 22.64 -34.05
N GLU A 271 4.98 23.39 -33.10
CA GLU A 271 4.55 24.78 -33.34
C GLU A 271 5.74 25.72 -33.50
N GLU A 272 6.84 25.52 -32.77
CA GLU A 272 8.08 26.26 -32.99
C GLU A 272 8.64 26.02 -34.39
N SER A 273 8.64 24.76 -34.85
CA SER A 273 9.07 24.41 -36.21
C SER A 273 8.21 25.11 -37.26
N LEU A 274 6.88 25.11 -37.10
CA LEU A 274 5.95 25.76 -38.03
C LEU A 274 6.08 27.29 -38.01
N SER A 275 6.28 27.88 -36.83
CA SER A 275 6.43 29.34 -36.67
C SER A 275 7.65 29.88 -37.45
N ARG A 276 8.76 29.14 -37.47
CA ARG A 276 9.99 29.49 -38.22
C ARG A 276 9.75 29.57 -39.73
N PHE A 277 8.84 28.77 -40.27
CA PHE A 277 8.45 28.84 -41.68
C PHE A 277 7.50 30.01 -41.97
N THR A 278 6.64 30.38 -41.02
CA THR A 278 5.68 31.49 -41.19
C THR A 278 6.27 32.88 -40.96
N HIS A 279 7.28 33.03 -40.09
CA HIS A 279 7.92 34.33 -39.80
C HIS A 279 8.78 34.88 -40.95
N GLN A 280 9.03 34.13 -42.03
CA GLN A 280 9.64 34.68 -43.24
C GLN A 280 8.70 35.59 -44.05
N THR A 281 7.40 35.70 -43.71
CA THR A 281 6.42 36.40 -44.57
C THR A 281 5.62 37.54 -43.93
N LYS A 282 5.78 37.88 -42.65
CA LYS A 282 4.98 38.96 -42.02
C LYS A 282 5.80 39.93 -41.18
N GLY A 283 5.79 41.21 -41.60
CA GLY A 283 6.35 42.35 -40.90
C GLY A 283 5.58 42.69 -39.62
N ALA A 284 6.32 43.26 -38.67
CA ALA A 284 5.92 43.48 -37.29
C ALA A 284 4.80 44.52 -37.12
N ALA A 285 3.74 44.15 -36.40
CA ALA A 285 2.88 45.06 -35.65
C ALA A 285 2.99 44.68 -34.17
N ALA A 286 3.32 45.66 -33.34
CA ALA A 286 3.67 45.49 -31.93
C ALA A 286 2.47 45.86 -31.04
N SER A 287 1.76 44.85 -30.51
CA SER A 287 1.08 44.90 -29.19
C SER A 287 0.32 43.60 -28.87
N ASP A 288 0.00 42.77 -29.86
CA ASP A 288 -0.77 41.55 -29.64
C ASP A 288 0.14 40.33 -29.44
N LEU A 289 -0.12 39.56 -28.37
CA LEU A 289 0.52 38.27 -28.11
C LEU A 289 0.45 37.38 -29.36
N SER A 290 1.60 36.82 -29.73
CA SER A 290 1.70 35.83 -30.81
C SER A 290 0.86 34.59 -30.48
N ASP A 291 0.35 33.91 -31.51
CA ASP A 291 -0.35 32.63 -31.37
C ASP A 291 0.49 31.61 -30.57
N ILE A 292 1.83 31.64 -30.73
CA ILE A 292 2.74 30.76 -29.99
C ILE A 292 2.84 31.14 -28.50
N ASP A 293 2.72 32.43 -28.18
CA ASP A 293 2.78 32.92 -26.81
C ASP A 293 1.48 32.60 -26.08
N LYS A 294 0.32 32.76 -26.74
CA LYS A 294 -0.98 32.30 -26.22
C LYS A 294 -1.00 30.80 -25.95
N LEU A 295 -0.41 30.00 -26.85
CA LEU A 295 -0.26 28.55 -26.66
C LEU A 295 0.60 28.23 -25.44
N ARG A 296 1.76 28.87 -25.30
CA ARG A 296 2.65 28.67 -24.13
C ARG A 296 1.94 29.04 -22.83
N ALA A 297 1.22 30.17 -22.82
CA ALA A 297 0.41 30.61 -21.68
C ALA A 297 -0.66 29.57 -21.31
N GLN A 298 -1.37 28.99 -22.28
CA GLN A 298 -2.36 27.93 -22.00
C GLN A 298 -1.70 26.69 -21.38
N LEU A 299 -0.58 26.22 -21.95
CA LEU A 299 0.13 25.05 -21.42
C LEU A 299 0.62 25.26 -19.99
N TRP A 300 1.02 26.49 -19.66
CA TRP A 300 1.40 26.86 -18.30
C TRP A 300 0.20 26.77 -17.34
N LEU A 301 -0.94 27.37 -17.68
CA LEU A 301 -2.16 27.31 -16.87
C LEU A 301 -2.64 25.88 -16.66
N ASP A 302 -2.65 25.09 -17.74
CA ASP A 302 -3.02 23.67 -17.74
C ASP A 302 -2.11 22.86 -16.82
N THR A 303 -0.81 23.10 -16.88
CA THR A 303 0.20 22.45 -16.04
C THR A 303 0.06 22.84 -14.57
N ALA A 304 -0.10 24.14 -14.30
CA ALA A 304 -0.21 24.66 -12.94
C ALA A 304 -1.45 24.08 -12.23
N TYR A 305 -2.59 24.04 -12.92
CA TYR A 305 -3.80 23.46 -12.39
C TYR A 305 -3.68 21.94 -12.17
N PHE A 306 -3.12 21.21 -13.14
CA PHE A 306 -2.89 19.76 -12.99
C PHE A 306 -2.02 19.44 -11.79
N ILE A 307 -0.91 20.16 -11.61
CA ILE A 307 0.01 19.95 -10.49
C ILE A 307 -0.64 20.32 -9.15
N ALA A 308 -1.45 21.37 -9.10
CA ALA A 308 -2.16 21.78 -7.88
C ALA A 308 -3.19 20.73 -7.40
N ALA A 309 -3.69 19.89 -8.31
CA ALA A 309 -4.60 18.78 -7.97
C ALA A 309 -3.87 17.56 -7.36
N LEU A 310 -2.54 17.48 -7.47
CA LEU A 310 -1.74 16.39 -6.93
C LEU A 310 -1.32 16.68 -5.47
N PRO A 311 -1.05 15.63 -4.66
CA PRO A 311 -0.37 15.82 -3.38
C PRO A 311 0.98 16.51 -3.57
N GLU A 312 1.44 17.21 -2.54
CA GLU A 312 2.76 17.83 -2.56
C GLU A 312 3.84 16.76 -2.80
N SER A 313 4.53 16.88 -3.92
CA SER A 313 5.60 15.99 -4.35
C SER A 313 6.63 16.79 -5.14
N ASP A 314 7.90 16.52 -4.88
CA ASP A 314 9.03 17.17 -5.54
C ASP A 314 9.75 16.20 -6.50
N SER A 315 8.95 15.44 -7.25
CA SER A 315 9.47 14.45 -8.19
C SER A 315 10.16 15.12 -9.38
N SER A 316 11.15 14.43 -9.97
CA SER A 316 11.84 14.89 -11.17
C SER A 316 10.88 15.14 -12.33
N SER A 317 9.85 14.31 -12.50
CA SER A 317 8.88 14.44 -13.59
C SER A 317 8.02 15.70 -13.44
N ILE A 318 7.60 16.04 -12.22
CA ILE A 318 6.87 17.29 -11.94
C ILE A 318 7.76 18.50 -12.25
N ARG A 319 9.04 18.46 -11.85
CA ARG A 319 10.01 19.52 -12.19
C ARG A 319 10.20 19.64 -13.71
N THR A 320 10.32 18.52 -14.42
CA THR A 320 10.43 18.51 -15.89
C THR A 320 9.19 19.09 -16.56
N LEU A 321 7.99 18.74 -16.09
CA LEU A 321 6.74 19.30 -16.60
C LEU A 321 6.67 20.82 -16.39
N ARG A 322 7.03 21.30 -15.19
CA ARG A 322 7.10 22.74 -14.89
C ARG A 322 8.10 23.45 -15.79
N GLU A 323 9.30 22.90 -15.95
CA GLU A 323 10.33 23.53 -16.80
C GLU A 323 9.92 23.55 -18.28
N THR A 324 9.28 22.49 -18.77
CA THR A 324 8.78 22.39 -20.15
C THR A 324 7.77 23.50 -20.48
N THR A 325 6.98 23.95 -19.52
CA THR A 325 5.90 24.94 -19.73
C THR A 325 6.21 26.33 -19.15
N LYS A 326 7.37 26.50 -18.51
CA LYS A 326 7.78 27.73 -17.81
C LYS A 326 7.84 28.96 -18.69
N SER A 327 8.13 28.81 -19.99
CA SER A 327 8.11 29.93 -20.93
C SER A 327 6.73 30.59 -21.01
N GLY A 328 5.65 29.82 -20.78
CA GLY A 328 4.29 30.32 -20.68
C GLY A 328 4.04 31.20 -19.46
N LYS A 329 4.72 30.94 -18.34
CA LYS A 329 4.61 31.76 -17.13
C LYS A 329 5.03 33.21 -17.39
N LEU A 330 6.17 33.39 -18.06
CA LEU A 330 6.68 34.71 -18.40
C LEU A 330 5.74 35.48 -19.33
N VAL A 331 4.97 34.76 -20.16
CA VAL A 331 3.96 35.34 -21.04
C VAL A 331 2.73 35.75 -20.23
N THR A 332 2.23 34.89 -19.34
CA THR A 332 1.08 35.21 -18.48
C THR A 332 1.37 36.37 -17.54
N ASP A 333 2.55 36.40 -16.91
CA ASP A 333 2.93 37.44 -15.95
C ASP A 333 2.99 38.81 -16.65
N LYS A 334 3.61 38.88 -17.85
CA LYS A 334 3.63 40.10 -18.67
C LYS A 334 2.26 40.57 -19.14
N TYR A 335 1.33 39.65 -19.40
CA TYR A 335 0.00 40.03 -19.87
C TYR A 335 -0.87 40.59 -18.74
N ILE A 336 -0.76 40.00 -17.54
CA ILE A 336 -1.46 40.47 -16.34
C ILE A 336 -0.97 41.88 -15.96
N GLU A 337 0.35 42.10 -15.94
CA GLU A 337 0.94 43.43 -15.64
C GLU A 337 0.54 44.53 -16.63
N ASN A 338 0.10 44.19 -17.85
CA ASN A 338 -0.32 45.14 -18.88
C ASN A 338 -1.85 45.26 -19.01
N SER A 339 -2.62 44.51 -18.22
CA SER A 339 -4.10 44.51 -18.25
C SER A 339 -4.74 45.31 -17.10
N ASP A 340 -3.92 45.80 -16.16
CA ASP A 340 -4.29 46.72 -15.06
C ASP A 340 -3.95 48.18 -15.41
#